data_AF-A0A151RMM5-F1
#
_entry.id   AF-A0A151RMM5-F1
#
_cell.length_a   1.000
_cell.length_b   1.000
_cell.length_c   1.000
_cell.angle_alpha   90.00
_cell.angle_beta   90.00
_cell.angle_gamma   90.00
#
_symmetry.space_group_name_H-M   'P 1'
#
loop_
_entity.id
_entity.type
_entity.pdbx_description
1 polymer ?
#
loop_
_entity_poly.entity_id
_entity_poly.type
_entity_poly.pdbx_seq_one_letter_code
_entity_poly.pdbx_strand_id
1 'polypeptide(L)'
;MKKVLFFSCFVTEILFVDTSKPLLSADASCILPYRMTYSNVYMKIIGTCRGMILIWVPTYFLIWNPSTWFTRSFYPYPPTIMRISGDFFGLNYYGFGYDRSEDNYVVVQIYLSKCDPSHRALMYSVNGASWRDFEDESLMTITHPCIFVHQGCIELYFGDSFHWISFNWETNADVILAYNLIDSKFYQLNIPSEVQLENYTLCCLRNMILYMSL
;
A
#
# COMPACT_ATOMS: atom_id res chain seq x y z
N MET A 1 4.22 27.58 -5.95
CA MET A 1 2.77 27.30 -5.82
C MET A 1 2.62 25.81 -5.50
N LYS A 2 1.92 25.45 -4.41
CA LYS A 2 1.75 24.05 -3.98
C LYS A 2 0.64 23.42 -4.81
N LYS A 3 0.92 22.28 -5.44
CA LYS A 3 -0.03 21.52 -6.27
C LYS A 3 -0.54 20.35 -5.42
N VAL A 4 -1.84 20.25 -5.19
CA VAL A 4 -2.45 19.14 -4.44
C VAL A 4 -2.97 18.11 -5.42
N LEU A 5 -2.64 16.84 -5.20
CA LEU A 5 -3.05 15.73 -6.04
C LEU A 5 -3.99 14.83 -5.25
N PHE A 6 -5.19 14.60 -5.78
CA PHE A 6 -6.21 13.74 -5.17
C PHE A 6 -6.16 12.36 -5.82
N PHE A 7 -6.28 11.31 -5.00
CA PHE A 7 -6.28 9.94 -5.48
C PHE A 7 -7.55 9.22 -5.03
N SER A 8 -8.24 8.63 -6.01
CA SER A 8 -9.21 7.58 -5.75
C SER A 8 -8.48 6.25 -5.56
N CYS A 9 -8.99 5.38 -4.69
CA CYS A 9 -8.46 4.04 -4.47
C CYS A 9 -8.43 3.23 -5.78
N PHE A 10 -9.42 3.45 -6.64
CA PHE A 10 -9.45 2.93 -8.01
C PHE A 10 -9.15 4.06 -8.98
N VAL A 11 -8.19 3.83 -9.87
CA VAL A 11 -7.74 4.85 -10.81
C VAL A 11 -8.21 4.49 -12.20
N THR A 12 -9.12 5.31 -12.74
CA THR A 12 -9.40 5.35 -14.19
C THR A 12 -8.49 6.37 -14.89
N GLU A 13 -8.12 7.44 -14.19
CA GLU A 13 -7.24 8.50 -14.68
C GLU A 13 -6.52 9.20 -13.52
N ILE A 14 -5.32 9.76 -13.80
CA ILE A 14 -4.60 10.67 -12.88
C ILE A 14 -4.46 12.01 -13.58
N LEU A 15 -5.05 13.03 -12.95
CA LEU A 15 -5.20 14.35 -13.51
C LEU A 15 -4.38 15.37 -12.72
N PHE A 16 -3.66 16.24 -13.45
CA PHE A 16 -3.06 17.44 -12.89
C PHE A 16 -4.14 18.51 -12.74
N VAL A 17 -4.36 19.04 -11.56
CA VAL A 17 -5.28 20.17 -11.35
C VAL A 17 -4.54 21.35 -10.77
N ASP A 18 -4.75 22.53 -11.35
CA ASP A 18 -4.26 23.79 -10.81
C ASP A 18 -5.14 24.20 -9.63
N THR A 19 -4.64 23.98 -8.41
CA THR A 19 -5.36 24.30 -7.17
C THR A 19 -5.40 25.78 -6.86
N SER A 20 -4.74 26.64 -7.65
CA SER A 20 -4.92 28.09 -7.55
C SER A 20 -6.18 28.59 -8.25
N LYS A 21 -6.85 27.70 -9.01
CA LYS A 21 -8.11 27.95 -9.71
C LYS A 21 -9.23 27.09 -9.12
N PRO A 22 -10.50 27.46 -9.36
CA PRO A 22 -11.63 26.59 -9.04
C PRO A 22 -11.45 25.21 -9.67
N LEU A 23 -11.74 24.15 -8.92
CA LEU A 23 -11.63 22.76 -9.38
C LEU A 23 -12.70 22.47 -10.46
N LEU A 24 -12.44 22.86 -11.70
CA LEU A 24 -13.27 22.54 -12.86
C LEU A 24 -12.57 21.43 -13.67
N SER A 25 -13.32 20.40 -14.09
CA SER A 25 -12.78 19.25 -14.82
C SER A 25 -12.07 19.61 -16.12
N ALA A 26 -12.40 20.76 -16.71
CA ALA A 26 -11.79 21.27 -17.95
C ALA A 26 -10.32 21.72 -17.78
N ASP A 27 -9.87 22.00 -16.56
CA ASP A 27 -8.50 22.45 -16.28
C ASP A 27 -7.52 21.29 -15.99
N ALA A 28 -8.01 20.05 -16.09
CA ALA A 28 -7.27 18.86 -15.77
C ALA A 28 -6.46 18.31 -16.97
N SER A 29 -5.18 17.99 -16.76
CA SER A 29 -4.34 17.32 -17.78
C SER A 29 -3.86 15.95 -17.29
N CYS A 30 -3.98 14.91 -18.12
CA CYS A 30 -3.48 13.57 -17.78
C CYS A 30 -1.95 13.55 -17.73
N ILE A 31 -1.38 13.09 -16.61
CA ILE A 31 0.08 13.13 -16.35
C ILE A 31 0.73 11.76 -16.56
N LEU A 32 0.00 10.71 -16.89
CA LEU A 32 0.63 9.40 -16.95
C LEU A 32 1.51 9.28 -18.20
N PRO A 33 2.79 8.86 -18.06
CA PRO A 33 3.74 8.78 -19.17
C PRO A 33 3.31 7.77 -20.26
N TYR A 34 2.38 6.88 -19.93
CA TYR A 34 1.72 6.01 -20.88
C TYR A 34 0.22 6.33 -20.87
N ARG A 35 -0.37 6.70 -22.01
CA ARG A 35 -1.84 6.60 -22.15
C ARG A 35 -2.18 5.15 -21.90
N MET A 36 -2.81 4.87 -20.77
CA MET A 36 -3.18 3.52 -20.37
C MET A 36 -4.29 3.06 -21.31
N THR A 37 -3.90 2.49 -22.46
CA THR A 37 -4.77 2.08 -23.56
C THR A 37 -5.61 0.84 -23.23
N TYR A 38 -5.38 0.23 -22.05
CA TYR A 38 -6.15 -0.92 -21.58
C TYR A 38 -7.43 -0.45 -20.88
N SER A 39 -8.47 -0.27 -21.68
CA SER A 39 -9.81 0.21 -21.31
C SER A 39 -10.65 -0.71 -20.39
N ASN A 40 -10.05 -1.62 -19.62
CA ASN A 40 -10.78 -2.53 -18.72
C ASN A 40 -9.97 -3.00 -17.49
N VAL A 41 -8.86 -2.33 -17.17
CA VAL A 41 -7.97 -2.78 -16.11
C VAL A 41 -8.22 -2.00 -14.82
N TYR A 42 -8.72 -2.67 -13.78
CA TYR A 42 -8.81 -2.12 -12.42
C TYR A 42 -7.40 -1.82 -11.91
N MET A 43 -6.97 -0.57 -11.98
CA MET A 43 -5.74 -0.12 -11.34
C MET A 43 -6.05 0.38 -9.95
N LYS A 44 -5.14 0.10 -9.02
CA LYS A 44 -5.30 0.48 -7.61
C LYS A 44 -4.08 1.23 -7.13
N ILE A 45 -4.26 2.39 -6.52
CA ILE A 45 -3.19 3.00 -5.74
C ILE A 45 -3.09 2.26 -4.43
N ILE A 46 -1.90 1.74 -4.18
CA ILE A 46 -1.62 0.95 -2.99
C ILE A 46 -1.19 1.83 -1.84
N GLY A 47 -0.29 2.77 -2.12
CA GLY A 47 0.29 3.63 -1.10
C GLY A 47 1.14 4.72 -1.72
N THR A 48 1.55 5.67 -0.87
CA THR A 48 2.43 6.77 -1.27
C THR A 48 3.48 7.01 -0.19
N CYS A 49 4.72 7.29 -0.58
CA CYS A 49 5.80 7.55 0.34
C CYS A 49 6.79 8.54 -0.26
N ARG A 50 7.09 9.63 0.47
CA ARG A 50 8.11 10.64 0.09
C ARG A 50 8.03 11.13 -1.38
N GLY A 51 6.82 11.37 -1.86
CA GLY A 51 6.58 11.85 -3.24
C GLY A 51 6.53 10.75 -4.31
N MET A 52 6.74 9.49 -3.92
CA MET A 52 6.55 8.32 -4.77
C MET A 52 5.14 7.75 -4.56
N ILE A 53 4.60 7.16 -5.61
CA ILE A 53 3.29 6.49 -5.64
C ILE A 53 3.52 5.05 -6.05
N LEU A 54 2.96 4.11 -5.29
CA LEU A 54 2.89 2.71 -5.69
C LEU A 54 1.51 2.43 -6.29
N ILE A 55 1.51 1.97 -7.54
CA ILE A 55 0.32 1.64 -8.32
C ILE A 55 0.36 0.14 -8.61
N TRP A 56 -0.71 -0.56 -8.29
CA TRP A 56 -0.95 -1.92 -8.75
C TRP A 56 -1.58 -1.89 -10.13
N VAL A 57 -0.94 -2.61 -11.05
CA VAL A 57 -1.44 -2.97 -12.37
C VAL A 57 -1.55 -4.51 -12.38
N PRO A 58 -2.52 -5.15 -13.06
CA PRO A 58 -2.80 -6.58 -12.92
C PRO A 58 -1.60 -7.51 -13.08
N THR A 59 -0.58 -7.10 -13.81
CA THR A 59 0.63 -7.89 -14.07
C THR A 59 1.87 -7.42 -13.31
N TYR A 60 1.91 -6.18 -12.80
CA TYR A 60 3.10 -5.60 -12.15
C TYR A 60 2.75 -4.45 -11.22
N PHE A 61 3.67 -4.12 -10.32
CA PHE A 61 3.66 -2.86 -9.60
C PHE A 61 4.43 -1.79 -10.35
N LEU A 62 3.90 -0.58 -10.35
CA LEU A 62 4.54 0.62 -10.86
C LEU A 62 4.79 1.59 -9.71
N ILE A 63 6.05 1.90 -9.48
CA ILE A 63 6.46 3.04 -8.66
C ILE A 63 6.63 4.25 -9.58
N TRP A 64 6.02 5.37 -9.21
CA TRP A 64 6.05 6.59 -10.00
C TRP A 64 6.25 7.83 -9.14
N ASN A 65 7.15 8.72 -9.58
CA ASN A 65 7.26 10.09 -9.06
C ASN A 65 6.65 11.06 -10.08
N PRO A 66 5.51 11.69 -9.78
CA PRO A 66 4.89 12.65 -10.69
C PRO A 66 5.69 13.95 -10.88
N SER A 67 6.59 14.32 -9.95
CA SER A 67 7.41 15.54 -10.07
C SER A 67 8.63 15.35 -10.98
N THR A 68 9.26 14.18 -10.91
CA THR A 68 10.52 13.90 -11.61
C THR A 68 10.33 13.00 -12.82
N TRP A 69 9.11 12.52 -13.06
CA TRP A 69 8.79 11.52 -14.08
C TRP A 69 9.48 10.17 -13.91
N PHE A 70 10.14 9.96 -12.75
CA PHE A 70 10.76 8.68 -12.45
C PHE A 70 9.71 7.57 -12.42
N THR A 71 10.03 6.45 -13.07
CA THR A 71 9.22 5.23 -13.02
C THR A 71 10.11 4.01 -12.78
N ARG A 72 9.57 3.02 -12.05
CA ARG A 72 10.17 1.69 -11.91
C ARG A 72 9.06 0.66 -11.75
N SER A 73 9.16 -0.45 -12.48
CA SER A 73 8.19 -1.53 -12.41
C SER A 73 8.81 -2.84 -11.94
N PHE A 74 8.04 -3.66 -11.23
CA PHE A 74 8.45 -4.99 -10.78
C PHE A 74 7.24 -5.93 -10.65
N TYR A 75 7.46 -7.24 -10.76
CA TYR A 75 6.39 -8.22 -10.59
C TYR A 75 5.97 -8.34 -9.12
N PRO A 76 4.69 -8.59 -8.81
CA PRO A 76 4.18 -8.61 -7.45
C PRO A 76 4.56 -9.89 -6.67
N TYR A 77 5.43 -10.74 -7.21
CA TYR A 77 5.88 -11.95 -6.53
C TYR A 77 7.35 -12.25 -6.90
N PRO A 78 8.13 -12.81 -5.95
CA PRO A 78 9.42 -13.38 -6.27
C PRO A 78 9.27 -14.57 -7.23
N PRO A 79 10.14 -14.72 -8.24
CA PRO A 79 10.11 -15.86 -9.18
C PRO A 79 10.22 -17.22 -8.49
N THR A 80 10.81 -17.26 -7.31
CA THR A 80 11.19 -18.48 -6.58
C THR A 80 10.12 -19.02 -5.64
N ILE A 81 9.09 -18.25 -5.27
CA ILE A 81 8.06 -18.73 -4.34
C ILE A 81 6.92 -19.37 -5.12
N MET A 82 7.13 -20.61 -5.55
CA MET A 82 6.10 -21.45 -6.21
C MET A 82 4.93 -21.81 -5.29
N ARG A 83 5.01 -21.56 -3.97
CA ARG A 83 4.02 -22.01 -2.99
C ARG A 83 2.88 -21.02 -2.72
N ILE A 84 2.96 -19.78 -3.21
CA ILE A 84 1.86 -18.81 -3.10
C ILE A 84 0.96 -19.01 -4.32
N SER A 85 0.23 -20.13 -4.35
CA SER A 85 -0.86 -20.29 -5.31
C SER A 85 -2.11 -19.60 -4.77
N GLY A 86 -2.94 -19.07 -5.67
CA GLY A 86 -4.21 -18.45 -5.29
C GLY A 86 -5.19 -19.39 -4.58
N ASP A 87 -4.99 -20.71 -4.68
CA ASP A 87 -5.83 -21.70 -4.02
C ASP A 87 -5.49 -21.84 -2.53
N PHE A 88 -4.20 -21.71 -2.17
CA PHE A 88 -3.74 -21.83 -0.78
C PHE A 88 -3.64 -20.49 -0.06
N PHE A 89 -3.29 -19.42 -0.78
CA PHE A 89 -3.04 -18.10 -0.21
C PHE A 89 -3.92 -17.03 -0.85
N GLY A 90 -4.39 -16.10 -0.01
CA GLY A 90 -4.98 -14.84 -0.46
C GLY A 90 -4.05 -13.67 -0.13
N LEU A 91 -3.75 -12.82 -1.10
CA LEU A 91 -3.04 -11.56 -0.85
C LEU A 91 -4.01 -10.54 -0.26
N ASN A 92 -3.73 -10.10 0.97
CA ASN A 92 -4.68 -9.32 1.76
C ASN A 92 -4.15 -7.95 2.18
N TYR A 93 -2.84 -7.79 2.31
CA TYR A 93 -2.25 -6.52 2.71
C TYR A 93 -1.10 -6.12 1.81
N TYR A 94 -1.01 -4.81 1.62
CA TYR A 94 0.09 -4.16 0.94
C TYR A 94 0.54 -2.98 1.78
N GLY A 95 1.85 -2.67 1.74
CA GLY A 95 2.37 -1.43 2.29
C GLY A 95 3.51 -0.87 1.45
N PHE A 96 3.55 0.45 1.30
CA PHE A 96 4.62 1.15 0.60
C PHE A 96 5.29 2.19 1.48
N GLY A 97 6.59 2.04 1.70
CA GLY A 97 7.32 2.84 2.68
C GLY A 97 8.77 3.09 2.31
N TYR A 98 9.47 3.73 3.24
CA TYR A 98 10.88 4.05 3.11
C TYR A 98 11.65 3.47 4.30
N ASP A 99 12.54 2.55 4.02
CA ASP A 99 13.52 2.09 5.00
C ASP A 99 14.66 3.11 5.05
N ARG A 100 14.74 3.83 6.17
CA ARG A 100 15.79 4.83 6.40
C ARG A 100 17.16 4.21 6.64
N SER A 101 17.22 2.97 7.14
CA SER A 101 18.49 2.31 7.45
C SER A 101 19.23 1.90 6.19
N GLU A 102 18.50 1.47 5.18
CA GLU A 102 19.00 1.03 3.87
C GLU A 102 18.87 2.11 2.77
N ASP A 103 18.41 3.31 3.13
CA ASP A 103 18.13 4.43 2.22
C ASP A 103 17.31 4.01 0.99
N ASN A 104 16.21 3.29 1.23
CA ASN A 104 15.54 2.55 0.17
C ASN A 104 14.02 2.54 0.32
N TYR A 105 13.33 2.53 -0.82
CA TYR A 105 11.90 2.24 -0.84
C TYR A 105 11.66 0.75 -0.69
N VAL A 106 10.60 0.41 0.03
CA VAL A 106 10.23 -0.99 0.27
C VAL A 106 8.73 -1.18 0.06
N VAL A 107 8.38 -2.36 -0.45
CA VAL A 107 7.00 -2.80 -0.61
C VAL A 107 6.80 -4.05 0.22
N VAL A 108 5.87 -4.02 1.16
CA VAL A 108 5.47 -5.18 1.96
C VAL A 108 4.19 -5.77 1.40
N GLN A 109 4.14 -7.09 1.32
CA GLN A 109 2.97 -7.87 0.93
C GLN A 109 2.73 -8.97 1.95
N ILE A 110 1.50 -9.12 2.41
CA ILE A 110 1.14 -10.18 3.36
C ILE A 110 0.07 -11.05 2.74
N TYR A 111 0.41 -12.33 2.61
CA TYR A 111 -0.43 -13.38 2.07
C TYR A 111 -0.97 -14.21 3.23
N LEU A 112 -2.29 -14.21 3.37
CA LEU A 112 -2.94 -15.03 4.38
C LEU A 112 -3.21 -16.42 3.82
N SER A 113 -2.80 -17.45 4.55
CA SER A 113 -3.19 -18.83 4.26
C SER A 113 -4.70 -18.97 4.44
N LYS A 114 -5.33 -19.70 3.51
CA LYS A 114 -6.78 -20.01 3.53
C LYS A 114 -7.08 -21.28 4.32
N CYS A 115 -6.05 -22.07 4.65
CA CYS A 115 -6.20 -23.41 5.20
C CYS A 115 -5.71 -23.51 6.64
N ASP A 116 -4.75 -22.66 7.03
CA ASP A 116 -4.08 -22.72 8.33
C ASP A 116 -3.52 -21.33 8.73
N PRO A 117 -2.96 -21.18 9.94
CA PRO A 117 -2.32 -19.94 10.39
C PRO A 117 -0.95 -19.63 9.76
N SER A 118 -0.51 -20.35 8.72
CA SER A 118 0.83 -20.22 8.13
C SER A 118 0.90 -19.07 7.13
N HIS A 119 0.55 -17.86 7.59
CA HIS A 119 0.60 -16.65 6.78
C HIS A 119 2.05 -16.31 6.38
N ARG A 120 2.22 -15.60 5.25
CA ARG A 120 3.53 -15.26 4.67
C ARG A 120 3.64 -13.75 4.48
N ALA A 121 4.78 -13.17 4.84
CA ALA A 121 5.06 -11.77 4.58
C ALA A 121 6.32 -11.63 3.73
N LEU A 122 6.20 -10.88 2.63
CA LEU A 122 7.28 -10.63 1.70
C LEU A 122 7.58 -9.14 1.66
N MET A 123 8.86 -8.78 1.62
CA MET A 123 9.30 -7.42 1.40
C MET A 123 10.17 -7.35 0.16
N TYR A 124 9.80 -6.44 -0.74
CA TYR A 124 10.59 -6.07 -1.89
C TYR A 124 11.43 -4.83 -1.57
N SER A 125 12.74 -4.95 -1.76
CA SER A 125 13.69 -3.86 -1.76
C SER A 125 13.75 -3.24 -3.15
N VAL A 126 13.37 -1.96 -3.28
CA VAL A 126 13.27 -1.32 -4.60
C VAL A 126 14.64 -1.15 -5.22
N ASN A 127 15.62 -0.59 -4.50
CA ASN A 127 16.98 -0.36 -5.00
C ASN A 127 17.69 -1.68 -5.34
N GLY A 128 17.64 -2.66 -4.44
CA GLY A 128 18.27 -3.97 -4.62
C GLY A 128 17.53 -4.91 -5.59
N ALA A 129 16.32 -4.54 -6.00
CA ALA A 129 15.44 -5.35 -6.84
C ALA A 129 15.26 -6.79 -6.33
N SER A 130 15.21 -6.95 -5.01
CA SER A 130 15.28 -8.23 -4.34
C SER A 130 14.12 -8.42 -3.37
N TRP A 131 13.79 -9.69 -3.13
CA TRP A 131 12.75 -10.09 -2.19
C TRP A 131 13.39 -10.70 -0.94
N ARG A 132 12.82 -10.38 0.23
CA ARG A 132 13.04 -11.12 1.47
C ARG A 132 11.71 -11.65 1.99
N ASP A 133 11.72 -12.90 2.45
CA ASP A 133 10.63 -13.51 3.22
C ASP A 133 10.93 -13.34 4.71
N PHE A 134 9.90 -13.20 5.52
CA PHE A 134 10.01 -13.23 6.96
C PHE A 134 8.78 -13.92 7.55
N GLU A 135 9.06 -14.83 8.46
CA GLU A 135 8.05 -15.50 9.28
C GLU A 135 7.98 -14.74 10.61
N ASP A 136 6.77 -14.43 11.08
CA ASP A 136 6.54 -13.75 12.35
C ASP A 136 5.31 -14.37 13.02
N GLU A 137 5.46 -14.76 14.28
CA GLU A 137 4.40 -15.39 15.08
C GLU A 137 3.17 -14.48 15.23
N SER A 138 3.38 -13.16 15.20
CA SER A 138 2.29 -12.17 15.25
C SER A 138 1.36 -12.25 14.04
N LEU A 139 1.76 -12.93 12.96
CA LEU A 139 0.87 -13.17 11.82
C LEU A 139 -0.05 -14.36 12.06
N MET A 140 0.27 -15.30 12.96
CA MET A 140 -0.50 -16.54 13.15
C MET A 140 -1.90 -16.30 13.75
N THR A 141 -2.09 -15.18 14.44
CA THR A 141 -3.36 -14.89 15.12
C THR A 141 -4.30 -14.03 14.29
N ILE A 142 -3.84 -13.48 13.16
CA ILE A 142 -4.67 -12.68 12.25
C ILE A 142 -5.34 -13.57 11.20
N THR A 143 -6.54 -13.20 10.73
CA THR A 143 -7.28 -14.04 9.79
C THR A 143 -7.72 -13.33 8.52
N HIS A 144 -8.16 -12.08 8.66
CA HIS A 144 -8.63 -11.29 7.54
C HIS A 144 -8.49 -9.79 7.84
N PRO A 145 -8.45 -8.94 6.80
CA PRO A 145 -8.53 -7.50 6.98
C PRO A 145 -9.89 -7.10 7.56
N CYS A 146 -9.93 -6.06 8.40
CA CYS A 146 -11.18 -5.58 8.99
C CYS A 146 -12.21 -5.24 7.91
N ILE A 147 -13.43 -5.76 8.08
CA ILE A 147 -14.53 -5.61 7.11
C ILE A 147 -15.09 -4.19 7.05
N PHE A 148 -15.02 -3.45 8.16
CA PHE A 148 -15.60 -2.12 8.30
C PHE A 148 -14.73 -1.04 7.64
N VAL A 149 -13.42 -1.27 7.58
CA VAL A 149 -12.46 -0.30 7.06
C VAL A 149 -11.97 -0.75 5.68
N HIS A 150 -12.77 -0.41 4.65
CA HIS A 150 -12.43 -0.50 3.22
C HIS A 150 -11.67 -1.76 2.77
N GLN A 151 -12.20 -2.95 3.09
CA GLN A 151 -11.61 -4.24 2.65
C GLN A 151 -10.09 -4.32 2.94
N GLY A 152 -9.66 -3.65 4.02
CA GLY A 152 -8.36 -3.61 4.72
C GLY A 152 -7.03 -3.65 3.95
N CYS A 153 -7.02 -3.33 2.65
CA CYS A 153 -5.79 -3.27 1.85
C CYS A 153 -5.09 -1.89 1.89
N ILE A 154 -5.65 -0.88 2.54
CA ILE A 154 -5.08 0.48 2.54
C ILE A 154 -4.10 0.58 3.70
N GLU A 155 -2.82 0.67 3.38
CA GLU A 155 -1.75 0.89 4.35
C GLU A 155 -1.75 2.33 4.87
N LEU A 156 -1.48 2.45 6.18
CA LEU A 156 -0.98 3.68 6.77
C LEU A 156 0.48 3.52 7.22
N TYR A 157 1.40 3.95 6.37
CA TYR A 157 2.80 4.17 6.71
C TYR A 157 3.02 5.45 7.54
N PHE A 158 3.39 5.31 8.80
CA PHE A 158 3.72 6.41 9.72
C PHE A 158 4.74 5.91 10.75
N GLY A 159 5.65 6.78 11.19
CA GLY A 159 6.63 6.42 12.24
C GLY A 159 7.46 5.17 11.89
N ASP A 160 7.95 5.09 10.65
CA ASP A 160 8.73 3.96 10.15
C ASP A 160 7.99 2.60 10.18
N SER A 161 6.66 2.63 10.33
CA SER A 161 5.84 1.43 10.46
C SER A 161 4.66 1.45 9.48
N PHE A 162 4.34 0.29 8.92
CA PHE A 162 3.10 0.07 8.19
C PHE A 162 2.01 -0.36 9.16
N HIS A 163 0.83 0.23 9.05
CA HIS A 163 -0.31 -0.12 9.89
C HIS A 163 -1.47 -0.58 9.01
N TRP A 164 -2.11 -1.65 9.46
CA TRP A 164 -3.34 -2.21 8.93
C TRP A 164 -4.29 -2.52 10.08
N ILE A 165 -5.57 -2.72 9.75
CA ILE A 165 -6.55 -3.19 10.71
C ILE A 165 -6.95 -4.61 10.30
N SER A 166 -6.81 -5.55 11.22
CA SER A 166 -7.06 -6.97 10.99
C SER A 166 -7.84 -7.59 12.13
N PHE A 167 -8.59 -8.65 11.84
CA PHE A 167 -9.28 -9.44 12.83
C PHE A 167 -8.35 -10.50 13.45
N ASN A 168 -8.23 -10.47 14.77
CA ASN A 168 -7.51 -11.48 15.56
C ASN A 168 -8.49 -12.54 16.08
N TRP A 169 -8.26 -13.82 15.74
CA TRP A 169 -9.18 -14.90 16.07
C TRP A 169 -9.11 -15.38 17.53
N GLU A 170 -7.97 -15.22 18.19
CA GLU A 170 -7.78 -15.63 19.58
C GLU A 170 -8.54 -14.71 20.54
N THR A 171 -8.47 -13.41 20.27
CA THR A 171 -9.15 -12.38 21.07
C THR A 171 -10.56 -12.07 20.57
N ASN A 172 -10.91 -12.57 19.38
CA ASN A 172 -12.18 -12.32 18.69
C ASN A 172 -12.49 -10.82 18.55
N ALA A 173 -11.47 -10.04 18.17
CA ALA A 173 -11.53 -8.58 18.06
C ALA A 173 -10.66 -8.05 16.91
N ASP A 174 -11.02 -6.88 16.40
CA ASP A 174 -10.16 -6.13 15.48
C ASP A 174 -8.96 -5.53 16.24
N VAL A 175 -7.78 -5.64 15.62
CA VAL A 175 -6.51 -5.12 16.12
C VAL A 175 -5.83 -4.27 15.06
N ILE A 176 -4.96 -3.36 15.49
CA ILE A 176 -4.01 -2.69 14.60
C ILE A 176 -2.80 -3.61 14.46
N LEU A 177 -2.61 -4.15 13.26
CA LEU A 177 -1.40 -4.86 12.88
C LEU A 177 -0.38 -3.82 12.40
N ALA A 178 0.76 -3.72 13.06
CA ALA A 178 1.85 -2.85 12.67
C ALA A 178 3.08 -3.66 12.27
N TYR A 179 3.76 -3.26 11.21
CA TYR A 179 5.10 -3.76 10.88
C TYR A 179 6.10 -2.62 10.95
N ASN A 180 7.06 -2.71 11.86
CA ASN A 180 8.10 -1.71 12.04
C ASN A 180 9.32 -2.05 11.17
N LEU A 181 9.76 -1.10 10.32
CA LEU A 181 10.91 -1.29 9.44
C LEU A 181 12.24 -1.35 10.20
N ILE A 182 12.39 -0.54 11.24
CA ILE A 182 13.62 -0.44 12.04
C ILE A 182 13.84 -1.73 12.82
N ASP A 183 12.79 -2.19 13.51
CA ASP A 183 12.86 -3.40 14.33
C ASP A 183 12.71 -4.68 13.50
N SER A 184 12.25 -4.55 12.25
CA SER A 184 11.90 -5.66 11.34
C SER A 184 10.95 -6.67 11.98
N LYS A 185 9.94 -6.18 12.71
CA LYS A 185 9.00 -7.00 13.49
C LYS A 185 7.56 -6.54 13.33
N PHE A 186 6.65 -7.49 13.49
CA PHE A 186 5.23 -7.19 13.66
C PHE A 186 4.88 -6.91 15.13
N TYR A 187 3.86 -6.07 15.29
CA TYR A 187 3.23 -5.76 16.56
C TYR A 187 1.72 -5.78 16.36
N GLN A 188 1.01 -6.22 17.40
CA GLN A 188 -0.44 -6.10 17.47
C GLN A 188 -0.80 -5.13 18.58
N LEU A 189 -1.62 -4.15 18.26
CA LEU A 189 -2.11 -3.15 19.20
C LEU A 189 -3.62 -3.23 19.27
N ASN A 190 -4.15 -3.19 20.49
CA ASN A 190 -5.59 -3.14 20.68
C ASN A 190 -6.14 -1.81 20.17
N ILE A 191 -7.32 -1.88 19.56
CA ILE A 191 -8.08 -0.68 19.21
C ILE A 191 -8.65 -0.10 20.51
N PRO A 192 -8.52 1.22 20.75
CA PRO A 192 -9.12 1.85 21.92
C PRO A 192 -10.63 1.59 21.96
N SER A 193 -11.16 1.26 23.13
CA SER A 193 -12.57 0.87 23.31
C SER A 193 -13.58 1.95 22.92
N GLU A 194 -13.14 3.21 22.87
CA GLU A 194 -13.95 4.35 22.46
C GLU A 194 -14.10 4.45 20.93
N VAL A 195 -13.28 3.74 20.16
CA VAL A 195 -13.26 3.78 18.70
C VAL A 195 -14.18 2.71 18.13
N GLN A 196 -15.28 3.15 17.52
CA GLN A 196 -16.19 2.30 16.74
C GLN A 196 -15.80 2.36 15.26
N LEU A 197 -15.06 1.35 14.77
CA LEU A 197 -14.52 1.33 13.40
C LEU A 197 -15.57 1.51 12.29
N GLU A 198 -16.79 1.04 12.52
CA GLU A 198 -17.94 1.20 11.62
C GLU A 198 -18.30 2.67 11.32
N ASN A 199 -17.91 3.60 12.20
CA ASN A 199 -18.14 5.04 12.02
C ASN A 199 -17.04 5.73 11.21
N TYR A 200 -15.96 5.02 10.86
CA TYR A 200 -14.79 5.60 10.21
C TYR A 200 -14.55 5.02 8.83
N THR A 201 -14.18 5.90 7.91
CA THR A 201 -13.58 5.54 6.64
C THR A 201 -12.11 5.93 6.67
N LEU A 202 -11.21 5.00 6.38
CA LEU A 202 -9.77 5.29 6.34
C LEU A 202 -9.43 5.99 5.02
N CYS A 203 -9.41 7.32 5.06
CA CYS A 203 -8.93 8.14 3.95
C CYS A 203 -7.45 8.44 4.14
N CYS A 204 -6.59 7.94 3.26
CA CYS A 204 -5.18 8.33 3.24
C CYS A 204 -5.05 9.71 2.54
N LEU A 205 -5.34 10.79 3.27
CA LEU A 205 -5.11 12.14 2.78
C LEU A 205 -3.64 12.51 2.95
N ARG A 206 -2.79 12.01 2.06
CA ARG A 206 -1.37 12.39 2.06
C ARG A 206 -1.16 13.61 1.19
N ASN A 207 -0.80 14.72 1.84
CA ASN A 207 -0.27 15.91 1.18
C ASN A 207 1.03 15.54 0.45
N MET A 208 0.93 15.14 -0.81
CA MET A 208 2.08 15.02 -1.68
C MET A 208 2.59 16.44 -1.98
N ILE A 209 3.54 16.92 -1.17
CA ILE A 209 4.21 18.19 -1.46
C ILE A 209 5.21 17.92 -2.59
N LEU A 210 4.78 18.19 -3.82
CA LEU A 210 5.65 18.18 -4.99
C LEU A 210 6.63 19.36 -4.87
N TYR A 211 7.89 19.08 -4.54
CA TYR A 211 8.97 20.05 -4.72
C TYR A 211 9.40 19.99 -6.18
N MET A 212 8.94 20.95 -6.99
CA MET A 212 9.63 21.24 -8.25
C MET A 212 10.89 22.01 -7.89
N SER A 213 12.05 21.37 -7.95
CA SER A 213 13.31 22.10 -8.06
C SER A 213 13.30 22.80 -9.42
N LEU A 214 13.30 24.13 -9.40
CA LEU A 214 13.59 24.97 -10.57
C LEU A 214 15.06 24.82 -10.95
#